data_AF-A0A2V5M2R5-F1
#
_entry.id   AF-A0A2V5M2R5-F1
#
_cell.length_a   1.000
_cell.length_b   1.000
_cell.length_c   1.000
_cell.angle_alpha   90.00
_cell.angle_beta   90.00
_cell.angle_gamma   90.00
#
_symmetry.space_group_name_H-M   'P 1'
#
loop_
_entity.id
_entity.type
_entity.pdbx_description
1 polymer ?
#
loop_
_entity_poly.entity_id
_entity_poly.type
_entity_poly.pdbx_seq_one_letter_code
_entity_poly.pdbx_strand_id
1 'polypeptide(L)'
;MQTGDNVMIGGFIVQGTTPRSVIIRAIGPELSQYGVPNPLANPTLELHDGNGALIASNDNWQTTIIGGIITQDQVDDIQNSGHTPGDPSESAIIANLPPGNYTAIVRGVNNTTGVALVEAYDLY
;
A
#
# COMPACT_ATOMS: atom_id res chain seq x y z
N MET A 1 -25.03 -10.86 -11.57
CA MET A 1 -23.82 -10.04 -11.79
C MET A 1 -22.98 -10.16 -10.54
N GLN A 2 -22.03 -11.10 -10.55
CA GLN A 2 -21.07 -11.26 -9.45
C GLN A 2 -19.85 -10.46 -9.89
N THR A 3 -19.76 -9.20 -9.50
CA THR A 3 -18.57 -8.38 -9.72
C THR A 3 -17.47 -9.00 -8.87
N GLY A 4 -16.58 -9.75 -9.51
CA GLY A 4 -15.40 -10.30 -8.88
C GLY A 4 -14.55 -9.14 -8.40
N ASP A 5 -14.58 -8.91 -7.10
CA ASP A 5 -13.63 -8.07 -6.39
C ASP A 5 -12.24 -8.69 -6.63
N ASN A 6 -11.56 -8.27 -7.71
CA ASN A 6 -10.18 -8.65 -7.99
C ASN A 6 -9.26 -7.87 -7.06
N VAL A 7 -9.19 -8.35 -5.83
CA VAL A 7 -8.39 -7.78 -4.76
C VAL A 7 -7.10 -8.55 -4.66
N MET A 8 -5.97 -7.84 -4.63
CA MET A 8 -4.72 -8.44 -4.21
C MET A 8 -4.60 -8.30 -2.69
N ILE A 9 -4.28 -9.40 -2.02
CA ILE A 9 -4.14 -9.47 -0.56
C ILE A 9 -2.70 -9.90 -0.25
N GLY A 10 -1.91 -9.00 0.32
CA GLY A 10 -0.57 -9.26 0.81
C GLY A 10 -0.56 -9.27 2.34
N GLY A 11 -0.34 -10.45 2.95
CA GLY A 11 -0.15 -10.56 4.40
C GLY A 11 1.31 -10.38 4.77
N PHE A 12 1.59 -9.66 5.86
CA PHE A 12 2.93 -9.57 6.44
C PHE A 12 2.88 -9.56 7.96
N ILE A 13 4.01 -9.89 8.58
CA ILE A 13 4.15 -9.96 10.03
C ILE A 13 5.25 -9.01 10.46
N VAL A 14 4.92 -8.08 11.35
CA VAL A 14 5.91 -7.28 12.06
C VAL A 14 6.37 -8.08 13.27
N GLN A 15 7.67 -8.42 13.31
CA GLN A 15 8.27 -9.21 14.38
C GLN A 15 9.00 -8.33 15.40
N GLY A 16 9.32 -8.90 16.57
CA GLY A 16 10.05 -8.23 17.64
C GLY A 16 9.14 -7.84 18.81
N THR A 17 9.59 -6.87 19.60
CA THR A 17 8.90 -6.43 20.83
C THR A 17 8.55 -4.94 20.85
N THR A 18 9.02 -4.18 19.86
CA THR A 18 8.76 -2.75 19.71
C THR A 18 8.12 -2.46 18.35
N PRO A 19 7.39 -1.35 18.20
CA PRO A 19 6.91 -0.92 16.90
C PRO A 19 8.03 -0.75 15.88
N ARG A 20 7.70 -0.99 14.61
CA ARG A 20 8.58 -0.82 13.44
C ARG A 20 7.96 0.15 12.46
N SER A 21 8.79 1.03 11.91
CA SER A 21 8.35 1.93 10.84
C SER A 21 8.47 1.19 9.51
N VAL A 22 7.34 0.95 8.86
CA VAL A 22 7.28 0.23 7.58
C VAL A 22 6.70 1.13 6.50
N ILE A 23 7.16 0.96 5.28
CA ILE A 23 6.48 1.47 4.09
C ILE A 23 5.82 0.31 3.35
N ILE A 24 4.54 0.45 3.04
CA ILE A 24 3.78 -0.46 2.19
C ILE A 24 3.47 0.26 0.89
N ARG A 25 3.67 -0.42 -0.25
CA ARG A 25 3.49 0.16 -1.58
C ARG A 25 2.60 -0.72 -2.45
N ALA A 26 1.79 -0.09 -3.28
CA ALA A 26 1.03 -0.74 -4.33
C ALA A 26 1.51 -0.22 -5.68
N ILE A 27 2.18 -1.08 -6.45
CA ILE A 27 2.86 -0.77 -7.70
C ILE A 27 2.04 -1.32 -8.86
N GLY A 28 1.77 -0.49 -9.87
CA GLY A 28 0.88 -0.79 -10.98
C GLY A 28 1.49 -0.32 -12.30
N PRO A 29 1.30 0.95 -12.70
CA PRO A 29 1.84 1.48 -13.95
C PRO A 29 3.33 1.23 -14.16
N GLU A 30 4.13 1.27 -13.08
CA GLU A 30 5.57 1.03 -13.12
C GLU A 30 5.90 -0.36 -13.70
N LEU A 31 5.03 -1.36 -13.51
CA LEU A 31 5.24 -2.73 -14.00
C LEU A 31 5.36 -2.82 -15.53
N SER A 32 4.81 -1.83 -16.26
CA SER A 32 4.94 -1.74 -17.72
C SER A 32 6.41 -1.74 -18.17
N GLN A 33 7.29 -1.08 -17.42
CA GLN A 33 8.70 -0.96 -17.77
C GLN A 33 9.44 -2.30 -17.68
N TYR A 34 8.91 -3.23 -16.88
CA TYR A 34 9.43 -4.58 -16.70
C TYR A 34 8.75 -5.60 -17.64
N GLY A 35 7.95 -5.13 -18.60
CA GLY A 35 7.28 -5.97 -19.60
C GLY A 35 6.04 -6.72 -19.07
N VAL A 36 5.49 -6.32 -17.92
CA VAL A 36 4.27 -6.92 -17.38
C VAL A 36 3.06 -6.45 -18.20
N PRO A 37 2.26 -7.36 -18.78
CA PRO A 37 1.09 -6.99 -19.54
C PRO A 37 -0.07 -6.57 -18.61
N ASN A 38 -0.87 -5.60 -19.05
CA ASN A 38 -2.08 -5.13 -18.38
C ASN A 38 -1.87 -4.76 -16.89
N PRO A 39 -0.94 -3.85 -16.57
CA PRO A 39 -0.79 -3.37 -15.21
C PRO A 39 -2.03 -2.63 -14.73
N LEU A 40 -2.28 -2.68 -13.42
CA LEU A 40 -3.36 -1.94 -12.79
C LEU A 40 -3.02 -0.44 -12.86
N ALA A 41 -3.81 0.34 -13.58
CA ALA A 41 -3.47 1.72 -13.91
C ALA A 41 -3.50 2.70 -12.72
N ASN A 42 -4.32 2.40 -11.70
CA ASN A 42 -4.41 3.20 -10.49
C ASN A 42 -4.73 2.27 -9.30
N PRO A 43 -3.70 1.72 -8.63
CA PRO A 43 -3.86 0.89 -7.44
C PRO A 43 -4.10 1.73 -6.17
N THR A 44 -5.22 1.51 -5.49
CA THR A 44 -5.42 1.96 -4.10
C THR A 44 -4.83 0.97 -3.12
N LEU A 45 -4.49 1.43 -1.91
CA LEU A 45 -3.94 0.62 -0.83
C LEU A 45 -4.73 0.80 0.46
N GLU A 46 -5.09 -0.31 1.08
CA GLU A 46 -5.63 -0.38 2.44
C GLU A 46 -4.71 -1.23 3.31
N LEU A 47 -4.54 -0.82 4.57
CA LEU A 47 -3.80 -1.56 5.58
C LEU A 47 -4.75 -1.94 6.73
N HIS A 48 -4.82 -3.24 7.01
CA HIS A 48 -5.68 -3.82 8.03
C HIS A 48 -4.84 -4.49 9.13
N ASP A 49 -5.30 -4.42 10.37
CA ASP A 49 -4.67 -5.08 11.52
C ASP A 49 -5.00 -6.59 11.59
N GLY A 50 -4.45 -7.27 12.60
CA GLY A 50 -4.67 -8.71 12.81
C GLY A 50 -6.12 -9.11 13.14
N ASN A 51 -6.98 -8.14 13.46
CA ASN A 51 -8.42 -8.35 13.66
C ASN A 51 -9.22 -8.06 12.38
N GLY A 52 -8.56 -7.63 11.30
CA GLY A 52 -9.18 -7.22 10.04
C GLY A 52 -9.75 -5.80 10.08
N ALA A 53 -9.39 -4.97 11.08
CA ALA A 53 -9.82 -3.58 11.12
C ALA A 53 -8.98 -2.73 10.16
N LEU A 54 -9.63 -1.91 9.34
CA LEU A 54 -8.96 -0.91 8.52
C LEU A 54 -8.28 0.13 9.43
N ILE A 55 -6.96 0.24 9.34
CA ILE A 55 -6.16 1.17 10.16
C ILE A 55 -5.50 2.27 9.33
N ALA A 56 -5.33 2.10 8.02
CA ALA A 56 -4.86 3.15 7.13
C ALA A 56 -5.29 2.87 5.69
N SER A 57 -5.39 3.90 4.87
CA SER A 57 -5.57 3.76 3.42
C SER A 57 -4.89 4.90 2.67
N ASN A 58 -4.57 4.68 1.40
CA ASN A 58 -4.16 5.73 0.48
C ASN A 58 -4.54 5.38 -0.97
N ASP A 59 -4.54 6.39 -1.84
CA ASP A 59 -4.77 6.26 -3.28
C ASP A 59 -3.46 6.55 -4.02
N ASN A 60 -3.02 7.82 -4.03
CA ASN A 60 -1.80 8.26 -4.68
C ASN A 60 -0.75 8.68 -3.65
N TRP A 61 0.51 8.26 -3.81
CA TRP A 61 1.60 8.55 -2.86
C TRP A 61 1.94 10.04 -2.74
N GLN A 62 1.60 10.86 -3.74
CA GLN A 62 1.79 12.32 -3.74
C GLN A 62 0.76 13.07 -2.89
N THR A 63 -0.15 12.34 -2.26
CA THR A 63 -1.15 12.85 -1.33
C THR A 63 -1.26 11.92 -0.15
N THR A 64 -1.81 12.43 0.96
CA THR A 64 -2.08 11.62 2.15
C THR A 64 -3.56 11.64 2.49
N ILE A 65 -4.13 10.45 2.68
CA ILE A 65 -5.45 10.30 3.31
C ILE A 65 -5.24 10.18 4.82
N ILE A 66 -5.66 11.21 5.56
CA ILE A 66 -5.62 11.21 7.04
C ILE A 66 -6.76 10.34 7.57
N GLY A 67 -6.43 9.34 8.38
CA GLY A 67 -7.39 8.38 8.92
C GLY A 67 -6.72 7.22 9.66
N GLY A 68 -7.44 6.66 10.64
CA GLY A 68 -6.95 5.57 11.48
C GLY A 68 -5.64 5.95 12.19
N ILE A 69 -4.54 5.27 11.86
CA ILE A 69 -3.21 5.53 12.44
C ILE A 69 -2.42 6.63 11.71
N ILE A 70 -2.88 7.10 10.55
CA ILE A 70 -2.22 8.18 9.78
C ILE A 70 -2.79 9.53 10.23
N THR A 71 -1.98 10.32 10.92
CA THR A 71 -2.40 11.59 11.53
C THR A 71 -1.75 12.84 10.93
N GLN A 72 -0.83 12.67 9.99
CA GLN A 72 -0.09 13.75 9.35
C GLN A 72 0.22 13.42 7.89
N ASP A 73 0.55 14.44 7.10
CA ASP A 73 0.99 14.27 5.71
C ASP A 73 2.31 13.48 5.64
N GLN A 74 2.40 12.56 4.68
CA GLN A 74 3.50 11.60 4.55
C GLN A 74 4.32 11.79 3.27
N VAL A 75 3.97 12.73 2.40
CA VAL A 75 4.59 12.87 1.06
C VAL A 75 6.10 13.05 1.17
N ASP A 76 6.56 13.94 2.03
CA ASP A 76 7.99 14.18 2.26
C ASP A 76 8.69 12.93 2.83
N ASP A 77 8.06 12.21 3.77
CA ASP A 77 8.62 10.99 4.35
C ASP A 77 8.72 9.87 3.30
N ILE A 78 7.71 9.73 2.42
CA ILE A 78 7.71 8.77 1.31
C ILE A 78 8.81 9.11 0.30
N GLN A 79 9.01 10.39 -0.02
CA GLN A 79 10.10 10.84 -0.89
C GLN A 79 11.49 10.55 -0.30
N ASN A 80 11.65 10.72 1.02
CA ASN A 80 12.92 10.51 1.71
C ASN A 80 13.16 9.06 2.15
N SER A 81 12.17 8.17 1.99
CA SER A 81 12.24 6.77 2.41
C SER A 81 13.23 5.91 1.61
N GLY A 82 13.65 6.36 0.41
CA GLY A 82 14.36 5.53 -0.56
C GLY A 82 13.46 4.51 -1.29
N HIS A 83 12.16 4.49 -0.98
CA HIS A 83 11.16 3.59 -1.54
C HIS A 83 9.97 4.36 -2.14
N THR A 84 10.18 5.55 -2.70
CA THR A 84 9.12 6.27 -3.42
C THR A 84 8.65 5.47 -4.64
N PRO A 85 7.32 5.30 -4.86
CA PRO A 85 6.81 4.71 -6.10
C PRO A 85 7.21 5.53 -7.34
N GLY A 86 7.38 4.86 -8.48
CA GLY A 86 7.84 5.50 -9.72
C GLY A 86 6.75 6.28 -10.46
N ASP A 87 5.48 5.87 -10.33
CA ASP A 87 4.34 6.54 -10.97
C ASP A 87 3.49 7.34 -9.95
N PRO A 88 3.05 8.57 -10.26
CA PRO A 88 2.17 9.36 -9.38
C PRO A 88 0.86 8.69 -8.97
N SER A 89 0.36 7.76 -9.79
CA SER A 89 -0.91 7.05 -9.56
C SER A 89 -0.75 5.83 -8.66
N GLU A 90 0.46 5.53 -8.20
CA GLU A 90 0.74 4.42 -7.30
C GLU A 90 0.56 4.83 -5.84
N SER A 91 0.29 3.85 -4.99
CA SER A 91 -0.01 4.10 -3.59
C SER A 91 1.15 3.76 -2.66
N ALA A 92 1.28 4.54 -1.60
CA ALA A 92 2.17 4.24 -0.50
C ALA A 92 1.58 4.68 0.85
N ILE A 93 1.87 3.91 1.89
CA ILE A 93 1.56 4.21 3.29
C ILE A 93 2.82 3.98 4.09
N ILE A 94 3.22 4.95 4.93
CA ILE A 94 4.20 4.72 6.00
C ILE A 94 3.44 4.49 7.30
N ALA A 95 3.78 3.44 8.05
CA ALA A 95 3.09 3.13 9.29
C ALA A 95 4.08 2.68 10.37
N ASN A 96 3.93 3.20 11.58
CA ASN A 96 4.64 2.69 12.74
C ASN A 96 3.79 1.61 13.42
N LEU A 97 4.11 0.35 13.17
CA LEU A 97 3.29 -0.80 13.51
C LEU A 97 3.88 -1.58 14.69
N PRO A 98 3.11 -1.80 15.77
CA PRO A 98 3.46 -2.78 16.79
C PRO A 98 3.70 -4.18 16.20
N PRO A 99 4.41 -5.07 16.92
CA PRO A 99 4.52 -6.46 16.50
C PRO A 99 3.13 -7.11 16.35
N GLY A 100 2.89 -7.75 15.22
CA GLY A 100 1.58 -8.28 14.86
C GLY A 100 1.44 -8.69 13.41
N ASN A 101 0.28 -9.23 13.08
CA ASN A 101 -0.09 -9.60 11.72
C ASN A 101 -0.84 -8.44 11.07
N TYR A 102 -0.53 -8.17 9.80
CA TYR A 102 -1.14 -7.11 9.03
C TYR A 102 -1.46 -7.59 7.63
N THR A 103 -2.47 -6.98 7.03
CA THR A 103 -2.91 -7.29 5.67
C THR A 103 -2.94 -6.00 4.85
N ALA A 104 -2.21 -5.99 3.75
CA ALA A 104 -2.30 -4.98 2.72
C ALA A 104 -3.29 -5.44 1.64
N ILE A 105 -4.26 -4.60 1.32
CA ILE A 105 -5.29 -4.84 0.32
C ILE A 105 -5.13 -3.84 -0.80
N VAL A 106 -4.94 -4.34 -2.02
CA VAL A 106 -4.81 -3.52 -3.23
C VAL A 106 -6.01 -3.70 -4.13
N ARG A 107 -6.57 -2.59 -4.61
CA ARG A 107 -7.73 -2.54 -5.50
C ARG A 107 -7.52 -1.51 -6.60
N GLY A 108 -8.18 -1.70 -7.74
CA GLY A 108 -8.24 -0.67 -8.77
C GLY A 108 -9.26 0.41 -8.44
N VAL A 109 -8.92 1.67 -8.63
CA VAL A 109 -9.90 2.76 -8.63
C VAL A 109 -11.05 2.42 -9.60
N ASN A 110 -12.29 2.71 -9.20
CA ASN A 110 -13.52 2.37 -9.95
C ASN A 110 -13.66 0.88 -10.31
N ASN A 111 -13.10 -0.02 -9.50
CA ASN A 111 -13.11 -1.47 -9.72
C ASN A 111 -12.45 -1.87 -11.06
N THR A 112 -11.45 -1.11 -11.49
CA THR A 112 -10.58 -1.50 -12.61
C THR A 112 -9.78 -2.75 -12.24
N THR A 113 -9.34 -3.48 -13.27
CA THR A 113 -8.59 -4.72 -13.09
C THR A 113 -7.26 -4.65 -13.83
N GLY A 114 -6.25 -5.33 -13.30
CA GLY A 114 -4.91 -5.36 -13.85
C GLY A 114 -3.95 -6.08 -12.93
N VAL A 115 -2.70 -6.18 -13.34
CA VAL A 115 -1.61 -6.73 -12.53
C VAL A 115 -1.06 -5.61 -11.64
N ALA A 116 -0.99 -5.85 -10.34
CA ALA A 116 -0.30 -4.98 -9.40
C ALA A 116 0.72 -5.81 -8.61
N LEU A 117 1.62 -5.14 -7.92
CA LEU A 117 2.52 -5.71 -6.92
C LEU A 117 2.29 -4.97 -5.60
N VAL A 118 2.22 -5.72 -4.50
CA VAL A 118 2.23 -5.16 -3.16
C VAL A 118 3.55 -5.49 -2.49
N GLU A 119 4.17 -4.49 -1.89
CA GLU A 119 5.48 -4.61 -1.25
C GLU A 119 5.47 -3.97 0.13
N ALA A 120 6.27 -4.50 1.05
CA ALA A 120 6.46 -3.94 2.37
C ALA A 120 7.96 -3.94 2.72
N TYR A 121 8.46 -2.79 3.18
CA TYR A 121 9.87 -2.62 3.58
C TYR A 121 9.93 -2.04 5.00
N ASP A 122 10.84 -2.58 5.82
CA ASP A 122 11.22 -1.97 7.10
C ASP A 122 12.12 -0.77 6.83
N LEU A 123 11.80 0.39 7.41
CA LEU A 123 12.60 1.60 7.30
C LEU A 123 13.62 1.71 8.45
N TYR A 124 13.28 1.20 9.66
CA TYR A 124 14.15 1.18 10.85
C TYR A 124 13.54 0.44 12.06
#